data_AF-A0A842NTL6-F1
#
_entry.id   AF-A0A842NTL6-F1
#
_cell.length_a   1.000
_cell.length_b   1.000
_cell.length_c   1.000
_cell.angle_alpha   90.00
_cell.angle_beta   90.00
_cell.angle_gamma   90.00
#
_symmetry.space_group_name_H-M   'P 1'
#
loop_
_entity.id
_entity.type
_entity.pdbx_description
1 polymer ?
#
loop_
_entity_poly.entity_id
_entity_poly.type
_entity_poly.pdbx_seq_one_letter_code
_entity_poly.pdbx_strand_id
1 'polypeptide(L)'
;MTIKNKEQVKELIKQCNIYRFTTIETLNFLEEKGHKISDRTLRRIKNEMHSNYDSRLMEITKYEWIDEILRSIDNLKELERQAWSLYSKNPSVSEKLRILNTIRDLQADLLEIMNSSDVVEKTYSNLRLYSQHLEELQKKAAIA
;
A
#
# COMPACT_ATOMS: atom_id res chain seq x y z
N MET A 1 28.61 16.63 11.62
CA MET A 1 28.22 16.95 10.23
C MET A 1 26.72 17.09 10.19
N THR A 2 26.21 18.30 9.97
CA THR A 2 24.78 18.63 10.05
C THR A 2 24.11 18.24 8.73
N ILE A 3 23.13 17.32 8.77
CA ILE A 3 22.35 16.93 7.59
C ILE A 3 21.58 18.17 7.10
N LYS A 4 22.00 18.75 5.98
CA LYS A 4 21.40 19.98 5.42
C LYS A 4 19.97 19.79 4.91
N ASN A 5 19.50 18.56 4.69
CA ASN A 5 18.15 18.29 4.19
C ASN A 5 17.60 16.93 4.68
N LYS A 6 17.07 16.89 5.91
CA LYS A 6 16.63 15.64 6.57
C LYS A 6 15.46 14.96 5.83
N GLU A 7 14.54 15.73 5.25
CA GLU A 7 13.41 15.17 4.48
C GLU A 7 13.86 14.54 3.15
N GLN A 8 14.79 15.18 2.44
CA GLN A 8 15.37 14.59 1.22
C GLN A 8 16.06 13.24 1.51
N VAL A 9 16.77 13.13 2.63
CA VAL A 9 17.39 11.85 3.04
C VAL A 9 16.33 10.79 3.33
N LYS A 10 15.20 11.15 3.96
CA LYS A 10 14.09 10.21 4.18
C LYS A 10 13.47 9.72 2.88
N GLU A 11 13.29 10.59 1.88
CA GLU A 11 12.78 10.18 0.56
C GLU A 11 13.73 9.21 -0.16
N LEU A 12 15.04 9.47 -0.10
CA LEU A 12 16.03 8.54 -0.64
C LEU A 12 16.01 7.19 0.10
N ILE A 13 15.86 7.19 1.43
CA ILE A 13 15.72 5.96 2.21
C ILE A 13 14.44 5.19 1.82
N LYS A 14 13.33 5.86 1.51
CA LYS A 14 12.12 5.20 0.99
C LYS A 14 12.40 4.50 -0.34
N GLN A 15 13.12 5.15 -1.26
CA GLN A 15 13.52 4.52 -2.52
C GLN A 15 14.40 3.29 -2.29
N CYS A 16 15.39 3.37 -1.40
CA CYS A 16 16.21 2.21 -1.02
C CYS A 16 15.37 1.05 -0.47
N ASN A 17 14.33 1.34 0.33
CA ASN A 17 13.42 0.31 0.85
C ASN A 17 12.58 -0.33 -0.27
N ILE A 18 12.09 0.45 -1.24
CA ILE A 18 11.37 -0.05 -2.42
C ILE A 18 12.28 -0.98 -3.24
N TYR A 19 13.54 -0.59 -3.43
CA TYR A 19 14.54 -1.39 -4.13
C TYR A 19 15.15 -2.52 -3.29
N ARG A 20 14.72 -2.68 -2.03
CA ARG A 20 15.19 -3.70 -1.07
C ARG A 20 16.71 -3.67 -0.85
N PHE A 21 17.31 -2.49 -0.85
CA PHE A 21 18.73 -2.33 -0.59
C PHE A 21 19.08 -2.77 0.84
N THR A 22 20.22 -3.45 0.97
CA THR A 22 20.88 -3.71 2.24
C THR A 22 21.34 -2.41 2.89
N THR A 23 21.71 -2.48 4.16
CA THR A 23 22.27 -1.33 4.89
C THR A 23 23.49 -0.74 4.21
N ILE A 24 24.39 -1.58 3.69
CA ILE A 24 25.60 -1.14 3.01
C ILE A 24 25.26 -0.45 1.69
N GLU A 25 24.39 -1.05 0.87
CA GLU A 25 23.91 -0.44 -0.39
C GLU A 25 23.19 0.88 -0.16
N THR A 26 22.38 0.97 0.90
CA THR A 26 21.70 2.22 1.29
C THR A 26 22.71 3.31 1.65
N LEU A 27 23.74 2.99 2.43
CA LEU A 27 24.78 3.96 2.81
C LEU A 27 25.58 4.43 1.59
N ASN A 28 25.95 3.51 0.70
CA ASN A 28 26.66 3.83 -0.54
C ASN A 28 25.80 4.70 -1.45
N PHE A 29 24.53 4.34 -1.66
CA PHE A 29 23.59 5.12 -2.46
C PHE A 29 23.37 6.53 -1.91
N LEU A 30 23.26 6.67 -0.58
CA LEU A 30 23.13 7.99 0.04
C LEU A 30 24.43 8.81 -0.13
N GLU A 31 25.60 8.19 -0.01
CA GLU A 31 26.89 8.84 -0.24
C GLU A 31 27.03 9.31 -1.70
N GLU A 32 26.63 8.49 -2.68
CA GLU A 32 26.58 8.86 -4.11
C GLU A 32 25.67 10.07 -4.37
N LYS A 33 24.58 10.21 -3.61
CA LYS A 33 23.68 11.37 -3.67
C LYS A 33 24.13 12.55 -2.81
N GLY A 34 25.35 12.52 -2.29
CA GLY A 34 25.96 13.61 -1.52
C GLY A 34 25.59 13.63 -0.03
N HIS A 35 25.01 12.53 0.48
CA HIS A 35 24.55 12.40 1.86
C HIS A 35 25.33 11.31 2.61
N LYS A 36 26.59 11.60 2.94
CA LYS A 36 27.41 10.70 3.77
C LYS A 36 26.91 10.67 5.21
N ILE A 37 26.38 9.54 5.65
CA ILE A 37 25.89 9.32 7.02
C ILE A 37 26.44 8.02 7.59
N SER A 38 26.48 7.90 8.93
CA SER A 38 26.87 6.65 9.59
C SER A 38 25.71 5.66 9.69
N ASP A 39 26.01 4.36 9.84
CA ASP A 39 25.01 3.31 10.11
C ASP A 39 24.10 3.68 11.29
N ARG A 40 24.69 4.16 12.39
CA ARG A 40 23.93 4.64 13.57
C ARG A 40 22.94 5.75 13.22
N THR A 41 23.33 6.66 12.33
CA THR A 41 22.47 7.77 11.89
C THR A 41 21.35 7.26 10.98
N LEU A 42 21.66 6.34 10.07
CA LEU A 42 20.67 5.67 9.22
C LEU A 42 19.63 4.92 10.07
N ARG A 43 20.07 4.13 11.06
CA ARG A 43 19.17 3.44 12.01
C ARG A 43 18.27 4.40 12.75
N ARG A 44 18.82 5.50 13.27
CA ARG A 44 18.03 6.53 13.95
C ARG A 44 16.99 7.15 13.02
N ILE A 45 17.34 7.49 11.79
CA ILE A 45 16.39 8.05 10.80
C ILE A 45 15.31 7.03 10.45
N LYS A 46 15.67 5.76 10.22
CA LYS A 46 14.69 4.67 9.98
C LYS A 46 13.74 4.50 11.17
N ASN A 47 14.24 4.58 12.40
CA ASN A 47 13.39 4.51 13.60
C ASN A 47 12.46 5.73 13.72
N GLU A 48 12.95 6.94 13.45
CA GLU A 48 12.11 8.15 13.41
C GLU A 48 11.05 8.09 12.28
N MET A 49 11.40 7.49 11.14
CA MET A 49 10.43 7.22 10.08
C MET A 49 9.39 6.23 10.57
N HIS A 50 9.78 5.11 11.21
CA HIS A 50 8.86 4.11 11.75
C HIS A 50 7.89 4.68 12.79
N SER A 51 8.34 5.56 13.69
CA SER A 51 7.43 6.24 14.64
C SER A 51 6.37 7.13 13.98
N ASN A 52 6.60 7.59 12.74
CA ASN A 52 5.60 8.30 11.93
C ASN A 52 4.84 7.38 10.95
N TYR A 53 5.37 6.18 10.66
CA TYR A 53 4.69 5.18 9.84
C TYR A 53 3.46 4.65 10.55
N ASP A 54 3.47 4.49 11.88
CA ASP A 54 2.31 3.97 12.60
C ASP A 54 1.08 4.86 12.43
N SER A 55 1.23 6.19 12.52
CA SER A 55 0.13 7.13 12.29
C SER A 55 -0.36 7.14 10.84
N ARG A 56 0.57 7.14 9.88
CA ARG A 56 0.23 7.13 8.44
C ARG A 56 -0.37 5.79 8.01
N LEU A 57 0.15 4.68 8.52
CA LEU A 57 -0.39 3.35 8.32
C LEU A 57 -1.78 3.28 8.91
N MET A 58 -2.00 3.79 10.13
CA MET A 58 -3.35 3.89 10.72
C MET A 58 -4.32 4.69 9.86
N GLU A 59 -3.91 5.83 9.29
CA GLU A 59 -4.76 6.63 8.39
C GLU A 59 -5.08 5.89 7.09
N ILE A 60 -4.07 5.31 6.43
CA ILE A 60 -4.25 4.51 5.20
C ILE A 60 -5.18 3.34 5.48
N THR A 61 -4.93 2.61 6.57
CA THR A 61 -5.75 1.45 6.93
C THR A 61 -7.18 1.90 7.25
N LYS A 62 -7.37 3.06 7.90
CA LYS A 62 -8.69 3.53 8.36
C LYS A 62 -9.59 4.08 7.28
N TYR A 63 -9.05 4.78 6.29
CA TYR A 63 -9.85 5.58 5.37
C TYR A 63 -9.50 5.33 3.90
N GLU A 64 -8.21 5.37 3.54
CA GLU A 64 -7.82 5.32 2.12
C GLU A 64 -7.91 3.91 1.51
N TRP A 65 -7.72 2.86 2.32
CA TRP A 65 -7.75 1.47 1.86
C TRP A 65 -9.15 1.03 1.39
N ILE A 66 -10.20 1.41 2.14
CA ILE A 66 -11.59 1.11 1.76
C ILE A 66 -11.96 1.87 0.48
N ASP A 67 -11.54 3.14 0.37
CA ASP A 67 -11.79 3.95 -0.82
C ASP A 67 -11.11 3.39 -2.08
N GLU A 68 -9.92 2.82 -1.97
CA GLU A 68 -9.24 2.14 -3.08
C GLU A 68 -9.97 0.84 -3.46
N ILE A 69 -10.43 0.03 -2.50
CA ILE A 69 -11.22 -1.18 -2.78
C ILE A 69 -12.52 -0.83 -3.52
N LEU A 70 -13.25 0.19 -3.04
CA LEU A 70 -14.47 0.66 -3.68
C LEU A 70 -14.21 1.14 -5.11
N ARG A 71 -13.13 1.92 -5.32
CA ARG A 71 -12.70 2.34 -6.66
C ARG A 71 -12.37 1.17 -7.58
N SER A 72 -11.67 0.14 -7.08
CA SER A 72 -11.39 -1.07 -7.86
C SER A 72 -12.67 -1.82 -8.26
N ILE A 73 -13.63 -1.95 -7.34
CA ILE A 73 -14.94 -2.57 -7.61
C ILE A 73 -15.70 -1.80 -8.71
N ASP A 74 -15.77 -0.47 -8.60
CA ASP A 74 -16.49 0.36 -9.56
C ASP A 74 -15.84 0.30 -10.95
N ASN A 75 -14.51 0.29 -11.01
CA ASN A 75 -13.77 0.11 -12.26
C ASN A 75 -14.06 -1.24 -12.92
N LEU A 76 -14.06 -2.35 -12.16
CA LEU A 76 -14.37 -3.68 -12.71
C LEU A 76 -15.79 -3.74 -13.26
N LYS A 77 -16.78 -3.17 -12.55
CA LYS A 77 -18.16 -3.07 -13.03
C LYS A 77 -18.28 -2.26 -14.32
N GLU A 78 -17.54 -1.15 -14.42
CA GLU A 78 -17.54 -0.33 -15.62
C GLU A 78 -16.89 -1.05 -16.81
N LEU A 79 -15.79 -1.77 -16.58
CA LEU A 79 -15.16 -2.63 -17.61
C LEU A 79 -16.12 -3.72 -18.08
N GLU A 80 -16.84 -4.37 -17.17
CA GLU A 80 -17.86 -5.37 -17.50
C GLU A 80 -18.97 -4.76 -18.36
N ARG A 81 -19.47 -3.57 -17.99
CA ARG A 81 -20.48 -2.84 -18.76
C ARG A 81 -20.01 -2.53 -20.18
N GLN A 82 -18.75 -2.09 -20.34
CA GLN A 82 -18.16 -1.84 -21.64
C GLN A 82 -18.00 -3.13 -22.45
N ALA A 83 -17.58 -4.23 -21.82
CA ALA A 83 -17.48 -5.54 -22.47
C ALA A 83 -18.85 -6.02 -22.97
N TRP A 84 -19.92 -5.87 -22.20
CA TRP A 84 -21.29 -6.17 -22.66
C TRP A 84 -21.71 -5.29 -23.85
N SER A 85 -21.33 -4.01 -23.86
CA SER A 85 -21.58 -3.13 -25.00
C SER A 85 -20.85 -3.61 -26.26
N LEU A 86 -19.58 -4.02 -26.13
CA LEU A 86 -18.81 -4.58 -27.24
C LEU A 86 -19.41 -5.89 -27.73
N TYR A 87 -19.83 -6.78 -26.83
CA TYR A 87 -20.46 -8.06 -27.17
C TYR A 87 -21.72 -7.89 -28.02
N SER A 88 -22.59 -6.96 -27.64
CA SER A 88 -23.86 -6.72 -28.34
C SER A 88 -23.67 -6.16 -29.76
N LYS A 89 -22.62 -5.36 -29.98
CA LYS A 89 -22.32 -4.71 -31.27
C LYS A 89 -21.47 -5.58 -32.20
N ASN A 90 -20.79 -6.59 -31.69
CA ASN A 90 -19.86 -7.40 -32.49
C ASN A 90 -20.63 -8.40 -33.37
N PRO A 91 -20.37 -8.51 -34.68
CA PRO A 91 -21.00 -9.52 -35.53
C PRO A 91 -20.25 -10.87 -35.51
N SER A 92 -18.98 -10.89 -35.11
CA SER A 92 -18.14 -12.10 -35.15
C SER A 92 -18.39 -13.01 -33.93
N VAL A 93 -18.74 -14.28 -34.18
CA VAL A 93 -18.95 -15.29 -33.13
C VAL A 93 -17.66 -15.55 -32.33
N SER A 94 -16.50 -15.56 -33.00
CA SER A 94 -15.21 -15.78 -32.32
C SER A 94 -14.86 -14.63 -31.38
N GLU A 95 -15.10 -13.38 -31.81
CA GLU A 95 -14.87 -12.21 -30.96
C GLU A 95 -15.88 -12.14 -29.81
N LYS A 96 -17.14 -12.51 -30.04
CA LYS A 96 -18.14 -12.65 -28.98
C LYS A 96 -17.69 -13.63 -27.90
N LEU A 97 -17.15 -14.80 -28.28
CA LEU A 97 -16.64 -15.78 -27.32
C LEU A 97 -15.46 -15.22 -26.50
N ARG A 98 -14.55 -14.47 -27.14
CA ARG A 98 -13.45 -13.78 -26.43
C ARG A 98 -13.99 -12.78 -25.41
N ILE A 99 -14.96 -11.95 -25.80
CA ILE A 99 -15.56 -10.95 -24.90
C ILE A 99 -16.27 -11.62 -23.72
N LEU A 100 -16.99 -12.73 -23.95
CA LEU A 100 -17.61 -13.49 -22.86
C LEU A 100 -16.58 -14.07 -21.87
N ASN A 101 -15.43 -14.54 -22.36
CA ASN A 101 -14.34 -14.96 -21.47
C ASN A 101 -13.79 -13.79 -20.65
N THR A 102 -13.61 -12.61 -21.27
CA THR A 102 -13.20 -11.41 -20.52
C THR A 102 -14.21 -11.03 -19.44
N ILE A 103 -15.53 -11.10 -19.74
CA ILE A 103 -16.58 -10.85 -18.74
C ILE A 103 -16.48 -11.84 -17.57
N ARG A 104 -16.31 -13.13 -17.86
CA ARG A 104 -16.13 -14.16 -16.84
C ARG A 104 -14.92 -13.87 -15.95
N ASP A 105 -13.80 -13.47 -16.55
CA ASP A 105 -12.57 -13.19 -15.81
C ASP A 105 -12.74 -11.94 -14.92
N LEU A 106 -13.39 -10.88 -15.42
CA LEU A 106 -13.73 -9.69 -14.62
C LEU A 106 -14.64 -10.02 -13.42
N GLN A 107 -15.60 -10.93 -13.61
CA GLN A 107 -16.47 -11.39 -12.52
C GLN A 107 -15.71 -12.23 -11.48
N ALA A 108 -14.70 -13.00 -11.90
CA ALA A 108 -13.83 -13.73 -10.97
C ALA A 108 -12.98 -12.77 -10.14
N ASP A 109 -12.39 -11.75 -10.76
CA ASP A 109 -11.61 -10.71 -10.08
C ASP A 109 -12.48 -9.95 -9.06
N LEU A 110 -13.72 -9.61 -9.44
CA LEU A 110 -14.66 -8.94 -8.54
C LEU A 110 -14.98 -9.82 -7.32
N LEU A 111 -15.22 -11.11 -7.54
CA LEU A 111 -15.49 -12.07 -6.47
C LEU A 111 -14.28 -12.25 -5.54
N GLU A 112 -13.06 -12.24 -6.08
CA GLU A 112 -11.83 -12.29 -5.30
C GLU A 112 -11.67 -11.03 -4.43
N ILE A 113 -11.96 -9.84 -4.98
CA ILE A 113 -11.95 -8.59 -4.22
C ILE A 113 -13.02 -8.61 -3.12
N MET A 114 -14.22 -9.10 -3.40
CA MET A 114 -15.29 -9.19 -2.40
C MET A 114 -14.98 -10.21 -1.29
N ASN A 115 -14.44 -11.38 -1.64
CA ASN A 115 -14.05 -12.39 -0.66
C ASN A 115 -12.81 -11.96 0.15
N SER A 116 -11.87 -11.28 -0.50
CA SER A 116 -10.76 -10.65 0.19
C SER A 116 -11.24 -9.49 1.05
N SER A 117 -12.32 -8.77 0.70
CA SER A 117 -12.95 -7.77 1.57
C SER A 117 -13.40 -8.35 2.92
N ASP A 118 -13.95 -9.57 2.96
CA ASP A 118 -14.30 -10.23 4.24
C ASP A 118 -13.05 -10.64 5.05
N VAL A 119 -12.00 -11.10 4.36
CA VAL A 119 -10.69 -11.37 4.99
C VAL A 119 -10.01 -10.08 5.43
N VAL A 120 -10.20 -9.00 4.68
CA VAL A 120 -9.69 -7.66 4.93
C VAL A 120 -10.45 -7.03 6.08
N GLU A 121 -11.77 -7.22 6.21
CA GLU A 121 -12.55 -6.76 7.36
C GLU A 121 -12.07 -7.44 8.64
N LYS A 122 -11.79 -8.75 8.60
CA LYS A 122 -11.16 -9.47 9.72
C LYS A 122 -9.75 -8.96 10.00
N THR A 123 -8.95 -8.73 8.96
CA THR A 123 -7.57 -8.21 9.08
C THR A 123 -7.57 -6.79 9.63
N TYR A 124 -8.50 -5.95 9.20
CA TYR A 124 -8.71 -4.58 9.64
C TYR A 124 -9.21 -4.53 11.08
N SER A 125 -10.14 -5.42 11.45
CA SER A 125 -10.59 -5.59 12.83
C SER A 125 -9.42 -6.00 13.74
N ASN A 126 -8.57 -6.92 13.28
CA ASN A 126 -7.37 -7.33 14.01
C ASN A 126 -6.34 -6.19 14.13
N LEU A 127 -6.11 -5.42 13.06
CA LEU A 127 -5.23 -4.26 13.07
C LEU A 127 -5.77 -3.13 13.97
N ARG A 128 -7.09 -2.93 14.00
CA ARG A 128 -7.76 -1.99 14.90
C ARG A 128 -7.62 -2.40 16.36
N LEU A 129 -7.80 -3.68 16.67
CA LEU A 129 -7.57 -4.22 18.01
C LEU A 129 -6.09 -4.03 18.43
N TYR A 130 -5.16 -4.29 17.52
CA TYR A 130 -3.74 -4.04 17.76
C TYR A 130 -3.43 -2.56 18.00
N SER A 131 -4.02 -1.66 17.20
CA SER A 131 -3.93 -0.20 17.38
C SER A 131 -4.45 0.25 18.74
N GLN A 132 -5.60 -0.26 19.19
CA GLN A 132 -6.17 0.05 20.50
C GLN A 132 -5.25 -0.44 21.63
N HIS A 133 -4.67 -1.63 21.47
CA HIS A 133 -3.71 -2.16 22.43
C HIS A 133 -2.45 -1.29 22.54
N LEU A 134 -1.91 -0.81 21.41
CA LEU A 134 -0.78 0.12 21.40
C LEU A 134 -1.10 1.44 22.09
N GLU A 135 -2.29 2.00 21.86
CA GLU A 135 -2.76 3.21 22.55
C GLU A 135 -2.85 3.01 24.06
N GLU A 136 -3.32 1.84 24.52
CA GLU A 136 -3.37 1.50 25.95
C GLU A 136 -1.97 1.37 26.56
N LEU A 137 -1.02 0.76 25.85
CA LEU A 137 0.37 0.65 26.30
C LEU A 137 1.02 2.03 26.42
N GLN A 138 0.77 2.93 25.45
CA GLN A 138 1.27 4.30 25.50
C GLN A 138 0.67 5.08 26.68
N LYS A 139 -0.64 4.95 26.94
CA LYS A 139 -1.28 5.57 28.11
C LYS A 139 -0.69 5.07 29.43
N LYS A 140 -0.43 3.78 29.55
CA LYS A 140 0.21 3.19 30.76
C LYS A 140 1.64 3.71 30.94
N ALA A 141 2.39 3.83 29.86
CA ALA A 141 3.76 4.37 29.89
C ALA A 141 3.84 5.87 30.25
N ALA A 142 2.76 6.63 30.04
CA ALA A 142 2.70 8.06 30.35
C ALA A 142 2.30 8.37 31.81
N ILE A 143 1.84 7.35 32.57
CA ILE A 143 1.38 7.49 33.97
C ILE A 143 2.41 6.91 34.97
N ALA A 144 3.40 6.16 34.49
CA ALA A 144 4.53 5.63 35.26
C ALA A 144 5.72 6.60 35.24
#